data_AF-A0A6A7SKQ8-F1
#
_entry.id   AF-A0A6A7SKQ8-F1
#
_cell.length_a   1.000
_cell.length_b   1.000
_cell.length_c   1.000
_cell.angle_alpha   90.00
_cell.angle_beta   90.00
_cell.angle_gamma   90.00
#
_symmetry.space_group_name_H-M   'P 1'
#
loop_
_entity.id
_entity.type
_entity.pdbx_description
1 polymer ?
#
loop_
_entity_poly.entity_id
_entity_poly.type
_entity_poly.pdbx_seq_one_letter_code
_entity_poly.pdbx_strand_id
1 'polypeptide(L)'
;MDAGLFPYTRRYLGTLRNHFSTLGVNGINEMIRNFTDDAHDIATPWGQRFAAEFLDHVRDVIAGFQEETGHMYNLEATPAEGTTYRFAREDRRRFPGILHAGTEETPYYTNSSQLPVGHTDDPFEALAHQEALQRRYTGGTVLHLYMSERISSTAACRKLVRRSLERFRLPYITITPTFSICPRHGYLAGEHPYCPRCDEEILAHRRRGSGGQDRDIVSNTQGGHTP
;
A
#
# COMPACT_ATOMS: atom_id res chain seq x y z
N MET A 1 24.70 3.53 24.20
CA MET A 1 24.16 3.96 25.53
C MET A 1 25.26 4.25 26.52
N ASP A 2 26.44 3.63 26.38
CA ASP A 2 27.54 3.75 27.34
C ASP A 2 28.29 5.09 27.26
N ALA A 3 28.36 5.69 26.07
CA ALA A 3 28.91 7.03 25.86
C ALA A 3 28.00 8.18 26.35
N GLY A 4 26.89 7.90 27.05
CA GLY A 4 26.02 8.92 27.64
C GLY A 4 25.09 9.67 26.68
N LEU A 5 25.19 9.45 25.36
CA LEU A 5 24.39 10.16 24.34
C LEU A 5 22.89 9.79 24.31
N PHE A 6 22.50 8.68 24.96
CA PHE A 6 21.12 8.18 24.97
C PHE A 6 20.61 7.96 26.41
N PRO A 7 20.48 9.04 27.22
CA PRO A 7 20.20 8.93 28.65
C PRO A 7 18.81 8.35 28.95
N TYR A 8 17.79 8.70 28.16
CA TYR A 8 16.44 8.16 28.31
C TYR A 8 16.36 6.68 27.92
N THR A 9 16.96 6.29 26.80
CA THR A 9 17.07 4.88 26.37
C THR A 9 17.73 4.06 27.47
N ARG A 10 18.84 4.54 28.05
CA ARG A 10 19.51 3.86 29.16
C ARG A 10 18.63 3.77 30.41
N ARG A 11 17.93 4.85 30.77
CA ARG A 11 17.10 4.92 31.99
C ARG A 11 15.84 4.06 31.93
N TYR A 12 15.21 3.95 30.75
CA TYR A 12 13.89 3.32 30.60
C TYR A 12 13.94 1.96 29.89
N LEU A 13 14.86 1.74 28.95
CA LEU A 13 15.00 0.45 28.26
C LEU A 13 16.11 -0.40 28.86
N GLY A 14 17.21 0.23 29.28
CA GLY A 14 18.38 -0.43 29.87
C GLY A 14 19.22 -1.21 28.85
N THR A 15 18.58 -2.06 28.05
CA THR A 15 19.20 -2.85 26.98
C THR A 15 18.40 -2.75 25.68
N LEU A 16 19.05 -3.05 24.55
CA LEU A 16 18.40 -3.16 23.25
C LEU A 16 18.07 -4.61 22.87
N ARG A 17 18.27 -5.58 23.76
CA ARG A 17 18.13 -7.03 23.47
C ARG A 17 16.75 -7.41 22.92
N ASN A 18 15.72 -6.66 23.29
CA ASN A 18 14.33 -6.91 22.87
C ASN A 18 13.91 -6.08 21.63
N HIS A 19 14.85 -5.50 20.89
CA HIS A 19 14.58 -4.73 19.67
C HIS A 19 14.97 -5.56 18.45
N PHE A 20 14.10 -5.56 17.45
CA PHE A 20 14.37 -6.20 16.18
C PHE A 20 15.18 -5.27 15.27
N SER A 21 16.11 -5.85 14.53
CA SER A 21 16.69 -5.23 13.34
C SER A 21 15.82 -5.60 12.13
N THR A 22 15.18 -4.61 11.54
CA THR A 22 14.17 -4.85 10.51
C THR A 22 14.76 -4.91 9.12
N LEU A 23 14.46 -5.99 8.40
CA LEU A 23 14.68 -6.07 6.96
C LEU A 23 13.36 -5.76 6.25
N GLY A 24 13.40 -4.70 5.44
CA GLY A 24 12.29 -4.24 4.62
C GLY A 24 12.42 -4.67 3.17
N VAL A 25 11.30 -5.02 2.54
CA VAL A 25 11.23 -5.25 1.09
C VAL A 25 10.29 -4.23 0.45
N ASN A 26 10.55 -3.86 -0.80
CA ASN A 26 9.71 -2.95 -1.57
C ASN A 26 9.77 -3.29 -3.07
N GLY A 27 8.67 -3.10 -3.79
CA GLY A 27 8.65 -3.25 -5.25
C GLY A 27 8.73 -4.69 -5.74
N ILE A 28 8.19 -5.67 -5.01
CA ILE A 28 8.22 -7.08 -5.45
C ILE A 28 7.46 -7.25 -6.77
N ASN A 29 6.41 -6.46 -7.01
CA ASN A 29 5.73 -6.45 -8.30
C ASN A 29 6.67 -6.05 -9.45
N GLU A 30 7.34 -4.90 -9.34
CA GLU A 30 8.25 -4.43 -10.39
C GLU A 30 9.52 -5.29 -10.48
N MET A 31 9.97 -5.89 -9.38
CA MET A 31 11.02 -6.91 -9.40
C MET A 31 10.63 -8.09 -10.30
N ILE A 32 9.42 -8.63 -10.13
CA ILE A 32 8.90 -9.72 -10.96
C ILE A 32 8.80 -9.30 -12.43
N ARG A 33 8.24 -8.12 -12.69
CA ARG A 33 8.11 -7.59 -14.05
C ARG A 33 9.46 -7.46 -14.73
N ASN A 34 10.44 -6.84 -14.06
CA ASN A 34 11.80 -6.71 -14.62
C ASN A 34 12.52 -8.05 -14.77
N PHE A 35 12.35 -8.99 -13.82
CA PHE A 35 12.99 -10.31 -13.89
C PHE A 35 12.47 -11.18 -15.03
N THR A 36 11.21 -10.95 -15.44
CA THR A 36 10.51 -11.75 -16.44
C THR A 36 10.30 -11.04 -17.77
N ASP A 37 10.99 -9.91 -18.01
CA ASP A 37 10.79 -9.07 -19.19
C ASP A 37 9.30 -8.73 -19.43
N ASP A 38 8.61 -8.37 -18.35
CA ASP A 38 7.19 -8.01 -18.27
C ASP A 38 6.19 -9.13 -18.59
N ALA A 39 6.63 -10.39 -18.66
CA ALA A 39 5.73 -11.53 -18.91
C ALA A 39 4.80 -11.83 -17.73
N HIS A 40 5.24 -11.52 -16.51
CA HIS A 40 4.49 -11.72 -15.28
C HIS A 40 4.54 -10.49 -14.37
N ASP A 41 3.49 -10.33 -13.58
CA ASP A 41 3.44 -9.44 -12.43
C ASP A 41 3.05 -10.24 -11.17
N ILE A 42 3.00 -9.58 -10.01
CA ILE A 42 2.71 -10.27 -8.74
C ILE A 42 1.30 -10.89 -8.69
N ALA A 43 0.36 -10.38 -9.48
CA ALA A 43 -1.02 -10.83 -9.48
C ALA A 43 -1.23 -12.12 -10.29
N THR A 44 -0.32 -12.42 -11.22
CA THR A 44 -0.35 -13.71 -11.92
C THR A 44 -0.11 -14.87 -10.94
N PRO A 45 -0.69 -16.06 -11.17
CA PRO A 45 -0.40 -17.24 -10.34
C PRO A 45 1.09 -17.59 -10.29
N TRP A 46 1.85 -17.31 -11.35
CA TRP A 46 3.30 -17.49 -11.38
C TRP A 46 3.99 -16.47 -10.47
N GLY A 47 3.68 -15.18 -10.62
CA GLY A 47 4.30 -14.11 -9.83
C GLY A 47 3.98 -14.19 -8.35
N GLN A 48 2.75 -14.57 -7.98
CA GLN A 48 2.38 -14.81 -6.58
C GLN A 48 3.23 -15.92 -5.95
N ARG A 49 3.45 -17.03 -6.67
CA ARG A 49 4.33 -18.12 -6.19
C ARG A 49 5.78 -17.67 -6.09
N PHE A 50 6.27 -16.95 -7.09
CA PHE A 50 7.65 -16.44 -7.08
C PHE A 50 7.87 -15.43 -5.93
N ALA A 51 6.92 -14.53 -5.68
CA ALA A 51 6.96 -13.62 -4.54
C ALA A 51 6.98 -14.36 -3.21
N ALA A 52 6.19 -15.43 -3.09
CA ALA A 52 6.17 -16.28 -1.90
C ALA A 52 7.52 -16.97 -1.66
N GLU A 53 8.11 -17.56 -2.69
CA GLU A 53 9.44 -18.19 -2.64
C GLU A 53 10.54 -17.19 -2.29
N PHE A 54 10.49 -15.98 -2.88
CA PHE A 54 11.40 -14.90 -2.57
C PHE A 54 11.31 -14.49 -1.09
N LEU A 55 10.10 -14.30 -0.56
CA LEU A 55 9.90 -13.94 0.85
C LEU A 55 10.35 -15.06 1.79
N ASP A 56 10.15 -16.33 1.41
CA ASP A 56 10.67 -17.47 2.18
C ASP A 56 12.21 -17.49 2.19
N HIS A 57 12.85 -17.24 1.05
CA HIS A 57 14.30 -17.10 0.98
C HIS A 57 14.83 -15.97 1.87
N VAL A 58 14.18 -14.80 1.86
CA VAL A 58 14.57 -13.67 2.74
C VAL A 58 14.45 -14.06 4.21
N ARG A 59 13.42 -14.82 4.59
CA ARG A 59 13.27 -15.31 5.97
C ARG A 59 14.38 -16.28 6.37
N ASP A 60 14.80 -17.16 5.48
CA ASP A 60 15.91 -18.09 5.75
C ASP A 60 17.23 -17.33 5.95
N VAL A 61 17.48 -16.28 5.16
CA VAL A 61 18.64 -15.38 5.34
C VAL A 61 18.58 -14.66 6.69
N ILE A 62 17.40 -14.16 7.06
CA ILE A 62 17.17 -13.52 8.37
C ILE A 62 17.44 -14.49 9.52
N ALA A 63 17.00 -15.74 9.41
CA ALA A 63 17.27 -16.77 10.42
C ALA A 63 18.77 -17.04 10.55
N GLY A 64 19.50 -17.11 9.44
CA GLY A 64 20.96 -17.21 9.44
C GLY A 64 21.64 -16.06 10.18
N PHE A 65 21.23 -14.81 9.93
CA PHE A 65 21.76 -13.65 10.65
C PHE A 65 21.44 -13.66 12.14
N GLN A 66 20.27 -14.17 12.53
CA GLN A 66 19.94 -14.34 13.95
C GLN A 66 20.88 -15.34 14.64
N GLU A 67 21.16 -16.47 14.00
CA GLU A 67 22.06 -17.50 14.54
C GLU A 67 23.51 -16.98 14.63
N GLU A 68 23.97 -16.27 13.61
CA GLU A 68 25.34 -15.76 13.54
C GLU A 68 25.60 -14.64 14.57
N THR A 69 24.67 -13.69 14.69
CA THR A 69 24.91 -12.46 15.46
C THR A 69 24.31 -12.48 16.87
N GLY A 70 23.35 -13.37 17.12
CA GLY A 70 22.57 -13.38 18.36
C GLY A 70 21.62 -12.17 18.51
N HIS A 71 21.46 -11.33 17.49
CA HIS A 71 20.47 -10.25 17.45
C HIS A 71 19.14 -10.76 16.91
N MET A 72 18.04 -10.11 17.27
CA MET A 72 16.73 -10.42 16.71
C MET A 72 16.53 -9.66 15.40
N TYR A 73 15.99 -10.33 14.39
CA TYR A 73 15.67 -9.72 13.10
C TYR A 73 14.23 -10.07 12.71
N ASN A 74 13.61 -9.26 11.87
CA ASN A 74 12.29 -9.54 11.33
C ASN A 74 12.15 -9.04 9.89
N LEU A 75 11.15 -9.60 9.21
CA LEU A 75 10.78 -9.18 7.86
C LEU A 75 9.55 -8.27 7.95
N GLU A 76 9.64 -7.08 7.37
CA GLU A 76 8.57 -6.08 7.38
C GLU A 76 8.17 -5.66 5.97
N ALA A 77 6.86 -5.48 5.78
CA ALA A 77 6.31 -4.76 4.65
C ALA A 77 6.47 -3.26 4.94
N THR A 78 7.63 -2.72 4.56
CA THR A 78 8.01 -1.34 4.86
C THR A 78 7.02 -0.37 4.21
N PRO A 79 6.41 0.58 4.95
CA PRO A 79 5.47 1.55 4.37
C PRO A 79 6.06 2.34 3.18
N ALA A 80 7.38 2.55 3.18
CA ALA A 80 8.15 3.07 2.05
C ALA A 80 7.70 4.43 1.47
N GLU A 81 7.01 5.27 2.25
CA GLU A 81 6.31 6.49 1.77
C GLU A 81 7.11 7.43 0.87
N GLY A 82 8.38 7.68 1.19
CA GLY A 82 9.29 8.42 0.31
C GLY A 82 10.25 7.52 -0.48
N THR A 83 10.42 6.28 -0.05
CA THR A 83 11.42 5.35 -0.58
C THR A 83 10.98 4.74 -1.89
N THR A 84 9.68 4.46 -2.09
CA THR A 84 9.14 3.89 -3.34
C THR A 84 9.49 4.77 -4.54
N TYR A 85 9.19 6.07 -4.46
CA TYR A 85 9.51 7.06 -5.47
C TYR A 85 11.02 7.25 -5.62
N ARG A 86 11.76 7.29 -4.51
CA ARG A 86 13.21 7.49 -4.55
C ARG A 86 13.91 6.36 -5.29
N PHE A 87 13.57 5.11 -4.98
CA PHE A 87 14.18 3.94 -5.65
C PHE A 87 13.85 3.94 -7.14
N ALA A 88 12.58 4.09 -7.52
CA ALA A 88 12.20 4.13 -8.93
C ALA A 88 12.91 5.26 -9.70
N ARG A 89 13.04 6.46 -9.10
CA ARG A 89 13.75 7.59 -9.73
C ARG A 89 15.24 7.35 -9.88
N GLU A 90 15.90 6.80 -8.87
CA GLU A 90 17.35 6.53 -8.96
C GLU A 90 17.66 5.37 -9.90
N ASP A 91 16.82 4.33 -9.92
CA ASP A 91 16.98 3.20 -10.82
C ASP A 91 16.79 3.61 -12.28
N ARG A 92 15.78 4.43 -12.60
CA ARG A 92 15.61 4.97 -13.97
C ARG A 92 16.83 5.76 -14.47
N ARG A 93 17.56 6.44 -13.58
CA ARG A 93 18.79 7.15 -13.97
C ARG A 93 19.94 6.19 -14.28
N ARG A 94 19.95 5.01 -13.68
CA ARG A 94 21.05 4.03 -13.76
C ARG A 94 20.80 2.96 -14.81
N PHE A 95 19.55 2.57 -14.99
CA PHE A 95 19.14 1.42 -15.78
C PHE A 95 18.10 1.87 -16.83
N PRO A 96 18.53 2.18 -18.06
CA PRO A 96 17.62 2.50 -19.15
C PRO A 96 16.63 1.36 -19.40
N GLY A 97 15.34 1.68 -19.49
CA GLY A 97 14.28 0.70 -19.74
C GLY A 97 13.79 -0.07 -18.51
N ILE A 98 14.30 0.23 -17.31
CA ILE A 98 13.79 -0.41 -16.08
C ILE A 98 12.30 -0.14 -15.88
N LEU A 99 11.54 -1.20 -15.67
CA LEU A 99 10.10 -1.12 -15.48
C LEU A 99 9.79 -0.62 -14.07
N HIS A 100 8.85 0.32 -14.00
CA HIS A 100 8.33 0.88 -12.76
C HIS A 100 6.81 1.04 -12.88
N ALA A 101 6.15 1.34 -11.77
CA ALA A 101 4.75 1.76 -11.75
C ALA A 101 4.65 3.30 -11.85
N GLY A 102 3.44 3.81 -12.06
CA GLY A 102 3.17 5.24 -12.20
C GLY A 102 3.56 5.81 -13.58
N THR A 103 3.61 7.14 -13.67
CA THR A 103 3.96 7.85 -14.92
C THR A 103 5.46 8.14 -14.98
N GLU A 104 5.94 8.68 -16.11
CA GLU A 104 7.33 9.15 -16.18
C GLU A 104 7.63 10.30 -15.21
N GLU A 105 6.64 11.12 -14.88
CA GLU A 105 6.79 12.23 -13.93
C GLU A 105 6.71 11.74 -12.49
N THR A 106 5.92 10.69 -12.24
CA THR A 106 5.67 10.14 -10.91
C THR A 106 5.95 8.63 -10.83
N PRO A 107 7.19 8.19 -11.11
CA PRO A 107 7.54 6.78 -11.07
C PRO A 107 7.61 6.29 -9.63
N TYR A 108 7.07 5.11 -9.36
CA TYR A 108 7.14 4.46 -8.05
C TYR A 108 7.29 2.95 -8.19
N TYR A 109 7.62 2.30 -7.08
CA TYR A 109 7.53 0.86 -6.93
C TYR A 109 6.40 0.52 -5.97
N THR A 110 5.59 -0.47 -6.33
CA THR A 110 4.45 -0.94 -5.56
C THR A 110 4.93 -1.36 -4.17
N ASN A 111 4.25 -0.87 -3.13
CA ASN A 111 4.68 -1.11 -1.76
C ASN A 111 4.87 -2.61 -1.45
N SER A 112 6.05 -2.97 -0.95
CA SER A 112 6.33 -4.32 -0.43
C SER A 112 5.97 -5.45 -1.42
N SER A 113 4.97 -6.28 -1.07
CA SER A 113 4.38 -7.35 -1.89
C SER A 113 2.88 -7.13 -2.16
N GLN A 114 2.43 -5.87 -2.09
CA GLN A 114 1.04 -5.52 -2.37
C GLN A 114 0.69 -5.80 -3.83
N LEU A 115 -0.62 -5.93 -4.08
CA LEU A 115 -1.13 -5.86 -5.45
C LEU A 115 -0.90 -4.45 -6.01
N PRO A 116 -0.69 -4.31 -7.34
CA PRO A 116 -0.65 -3.00 -7.98
C PRO A 116 -1.93 -2.21 -7.70
N VAL A 117 -1.82 -0.88 -7.65
CA VAL A 117 -2.97 0.01 -7.46
C VAL A 117 -3.99 -0.23 -8.57
N GLY A 118 -5.27 -0.38 -8.18
CA GLY A 118 -6.37 -0.59 -9.12
C GLY A 118 -6.46 -2.00 -9.70
N HIS A 119 -5.72 -2.98 -9.15
CA HIS A 119 -5.77 -4.36 -9.64
C HIS A 119 -7.16 -5.02 -9.48
N THR A 120 -7.80 -4.86 -8.34
CA THR A 120 -9.16 -5.37 -8.08
C THR A 120 -9.90 -4.47 -7.10
N ASP A 121 -11.21 -4.33 -7.32
CA ASP A 121 -12.15 -3.70 -6.39
C ASP A 121 -12.80 -4.71 -5.42
N ASP A 122 -12.60 -6.02 -5.63
CA ASP A 122 -13.13 -7.04 -4.72
C ASP A 122 -12.17 -7.26 -3.53
N PRO A 123 -12.54 -6.83 -2.31
CA PRO A 123 -11.68 -7.01 -1.15
C PRO A 123 -11.45 -8.49 -0.80
N PHE A 124 -12.35 -9.40 -1.16
CA PHE A 124 -12.18 -10.83 -0.88
C PHE A 124 -11.19 -11.48 -1.85
N GLU A 125 -11.15 -11.03 -3.10
CA GLU A 125 -10.12 -11.42 -4.06
C GLU A 125 -8.75 -10.93 -3.60
N ALA A 126 -8.64 -9.65 -3.23
CA ALA A 126 -7.42 -9.08 -2.69
C ALA A 126 -6.95 -9.84 -1.43
N LEU A 127 -7.85 -10.14 -0.49
CA LEU A 127 -7.55 -10.93 0.72
C LEU A 127 -7.05 -12.33 0.37
N ALA A 128 -7.72 -13.03 -0.55
CA ALA A 128 -7.34 -14.39 -0.96
C ALA A 128 -5.96 -14.43 -1.60
N HIS A 129 -5.68 -13.47 -2.49
CA HIS A 129 -4.37 -13.33 -3.11
C HIS A 129 -3.28 -13.00 -2.08
N GLN A 130 -3.55 -12.02 -1.21
CA GLN A 130 -2.54 -11.48 -0.31
C GLN A 130 -2.29 -12.37 0.91
N GLU A 131 -3.20 -13.25 1.30
CA GLU A 131 -3.04 -14.09 2.49
C GLU A 131 -1.69 -14.83 2.54
N ALA A 132 -1.30 -15.48 1.44
CA ALA A 132 -0.05 -16.25 1.41
C ALA A 132 1.17 -15.34 1.60
N LEU A 133 1.20 -14.17 0.96
CA LEU A 133 2.32 -13.24 1.02
C LEU A 133 2.39 -12.56 2.39
N GLN A 134 1.25 -12.07 2.87
CA GLN A 134 1.19 -11.27 4.10
C GLN A 134 1.54 -12.07 5.35
N ARG A 135 1.31 -13.38 5.36
CA ARG A 135 1.70 -14.28 6.46
C ARG A 135 3.21 -14.51 6.57
N ARG A 136 3.99 -14.10 5.57
CA ARG A 136 5.45 -14.28 5.58
C ARG A 136 6.17 -13.17 6.32
N TYR A 137 5.53 -12.01 6.51
CA TYR A 137 6.06 -10.94 7.34
C TYR A 137 5.97 -11.32 8.82
N THR A 138 7.09 -11.14 9.53
CA THR A 138 7.22 -11.47 10.97
C THR A 138 7.34 -10.23 11.85
N GLY A 139 7.57 -9.06 11.24
CA GLY A 139 7.55 -7.76 11.91
C GLY A 139 6.20 -7.09 11.76
N GLY A 140 6.09 -6.21 10.77
CA GLY A 140 4.87 -5.48 10.44
C GLY A 140 4.38 -5.79 9.03
N THR A 141 3.07 -5.90 8.87
CA THR A 141 2.41 -5.70 7.59
C THR A 141 0.99 -5.20 7.80
N VAL A 142 0.41 -4.61 6.77
CA VAL A 142 -0.99 -4.17 6.72
C VAL A 142 -1.53 -4.38 5.31
N LEU A 143 -2.72 -4.96 5.19
CA LEU A 143 -3.48 -4.92 3.93
C LEU A 143 -4.54 -3.84 4.00
N HIS A 144 -4.48 -2.87 3.09
CA HIS A 144 -5.49 -1.83 2.96
C HIS A 144 -6.61 -2.32 2.03
N LEU A 145 -7.81 -2.45 2.57
CA LEU A 145 -9.02 -2.74 1.79
C LEU A 145 -9.70 -1.41 1.49
N TYR A 146 -9.47 -0.90 0.28
CA TYR A 146 -10.14 0.31 -0.22
C TYR A 146 -11.54 -0.05 -0.70
N MET A 147 -12.55 0.68 -0.22
CA MET A 147 -13.95 0.45 -0.58
C MET A 147 -14.39 1.55 -1.54
N SER A 148 -14.57 1.18 -2.81
CA SER A 148 -15.01 2.08 -3.88
C SER A 148 -16.39 2.71 -3.55
N GLU A 149 -17.22 1.97 -2.82
CA GLU A 149 -18.48 2.46 -2.28
C GLU A 149 -18.43 2.79 -0.79
N ARG A 150 -19.26 3.75 -0.38
CA ARG A 150 -19.48 4.04 1.03
C ARG A 150 -20.02 2.81 1.75
N ILE A 151 -19.38 2.41 2.84
CA ILE A 151 -19.92 1.37 3.71
C ILE A 151 -21.27 1.81 4.25
N SER A 152 -22.31 1.06 3.90
CA SER A 152 -23.71 1.40 4.13
C SER A 152 -24.10 1.50 5.60
N SER A 153 -23.39 0.82 6.50
CA SER A 153 -23.63 0.90 7.96
C SER A 153 -22.45 0.37 8.78
N THR A 154 -22.41 0.74 10.06
CA THR A 154 -21.47 0.16 11.03
C THR A 154 -21.61 -1.36 11.16
N ALA A 155 -22.84 -1.89 11.04
CA ALA A 155 -23.11 -3.33 11.05
C ALA A 155 -22.51 -4.03 9.83
N ALA A 156 -22.58 -3.41 8.64
CA ALA A 156 -21.94 -3.92 7.43
C ALA A 156 -20.42 -3.94 7.57
N CYS A 157 -19.82 -2.85 8.06
CA CYS A 157 -18.37 -2.79 8.34
C CYS A 157 -17.94 -3.91 9.31
N ARG A 158 -18.67 -4.06 10.43
CA ARG A 158 -18.39 -5.11 11.43
C ARG A 158 -18.44 -6.50 10.82
N LYS A 159 -19.43 -6.76 9.95
CA LYS A 159 -19.58 -8.05 9.28
C LYS A 159 -18.44 -8.30 8.28
N LEU A 160 -17.98 -7.26 7.58
CA LEU A 160 -16.82 -7.33 6.69
C LEU A 160 -15.55 -7.69 7.48
N VAL A 161 -15.20 -6.90 8.50
CA VAL A 161 -14.03 -7.19 9.38
C VAL A 161 -14.09 -8.62 9.90
N ARG A 162 -15.23 -9.02 10.47
CA ARG A 162 -15.41 -10.36 11.03
C ARG A 162 -15.18 -11.45 9.99
N ARG A 163 -15.79 -11.32 8.80
CA ARG A 163 -15.61 -12.31 7.72
C ARG A 163 -14.18 -12.36 7.22
N SER A 164 -13.50 -11.22 7.10
CA SER A 164 -12.10 -11.18 6.67
C SER A 164 -11.19 -11.91 7.66
N LEU A 165 -11.35 -11.66 8.97
CA LEU A 165 -10.54 -12.29 10.00
C LEU A 165 -10.91 -13.75 10.29
N GLU A 166 -12.17 -14.16 10.05
CA GLU A 166 -12.59 -15.56 10.20
C GLU A 166 -12.15 -16.43 9.01
N ARG A 167 -12.08 -15.87 7.80
CA ARG A 167 -11.77 -16.63 6.58
C ARG A 167 -10.30 -16.60 6.18
N PHE A 168 -9.59 -15.52 6.49
CA PHE A 168 -8.21 -15.35 6.10
C PHE A 168 -7.33 -15.08 7.31
N ARG A 169 -6.09 -15.57 7.26
CA ARG A 169 -5.10 -15.42 8.33
C ARG A 169 -4.17 -14.23 8.09
N LEU A 170 -4.71 -13.09 7.70
CA LEU A 170 -3.92 -11.86 7.61
C LEU A 170 -3.75 -11.25 9.01
N PRO A 171 -2.54 -10.77 9.36
CA PRO A 171 -2.25 -10.28 10.70
C PRO A 171 -2.89 -8.91 10.99
N TYR A 172 -3.03 -8.06 9.96
CA TYR A 172 -3.58 -6.73 10.10
C TYR A 172 -4.23 -6.27 8.79
N ILE A 173 -5.47 -5.81 8.90
CA ILE A 173 -6.22 -5.22 7.79
C ILE A 173 -6.72 -3.84 8.22
N THR A 174 -6.89 -2.96 7.24
CA THR A 174 -7.66 -1.74 7.42
C THR A 174 -8.78 -1.70 6.41
N ILE A 175 -9.86 -1.00 6.75
CA ILE A 175 -10.97 -0.76 5.85
C ILE A 175 -11.03 0.74 5.62
N THR A 176 -10.73 1.15 4.40
CA THR A 176 -10.63 2.56 4.02
C THR A 176 -11.75 2.89 3.03
N PRO A 177 -12.81 3.58 3.46
CA PRO A 177 -13.83 4.05 2.53
C PRO A 177 -13.24 5.13 1.62
N THR A 178 -13.50 5.04 0.32
CA THR A 178 -13.08 6.07 -0.64
C THR A 178 -13.97 7.31 -0.52
N PHE A 179 -13.35 8.49 -0.64
CA PHE A 179 -14.02 9.78 -0.69
C PHE A 179 -13.34 10.68 -1.73
N SER A 180 -14.10 11.62 -2.28
CA SER A 180 -13.58 12.66 -3.15
C SER A 180 -13.74 14.03 -2.50
N ILE A 181 -12.85 14.98 -2.82
CA ILE A 181 -12.94 16.34 -2.29
C ILE A 181 -13.29 17.29 -3.44
N CYS A 182 -14.45 17.94 -3.34
CA CYS A 182 -14.81 19.05 -4.21
C CYS A 182 -14.33 20.37 -3.58
N PRO A 183 -13.62 21.25 -4.31
CA PRO A 183 -13.22 22.56 -3.80
C PRO A 183 -14.39 23.44 -3.31
N ARG A 184 -15.60 23.20 -3.82
CA ARG A 184 -16.82 23.94 -3.46
C ARG A 184 -17.67 23.26 -2.40
N HIS A 185 -17.87 21.95 -2.52
CA HIS A 185 -18.82 21.19 -1.69
C HIS A 185 -18.16 20.35 -0.59
N GLY A 186 -16.83 20.33 -0.53
CA GLY A 186 -16.08 19.55 0.46
C GLY A 186 -16.10 18.05 0.18
N TYR A 187 -16.13 17.25 1.24
CA TYR A 187 -16.10 15.78 1.16
C TYR A 187 -17.35 15.20 0.49
N LEU A 188 -17.12 14.34 -0.49
CA LEU A 188 -18.10 13.54 -1.21
C LEU A 188 -17.85 12.06 -0.90
N ALA A 189 -18.91 11.30 -0.68
CA ALA A 189 -18.79 9.88 -0.40
C ALA A 189 -18.58 9.08 -1.70
N GLY A 190 -17.59 8.19 -1.72
CA GLY A 190 -17.20 7.42 -2.91
C GLY A 190 -16.19 8.16 -3.78
N GLU A 191 -15.77 7.49 -4.84
CA GLU A 191 -14.88 8.06 -5.87
C GLU A 191 -15.70 8.76 -6.96
N HIS A 192 -15.41 10.04 -7.18
CA HIS A 192 -16.08 10.88 -8.17
C HIS A 192 -15.03 11.66 -8.98
N PRO A 193 -14.91 11.42 -10.29
CA PRO A 193 -14.03 12.23 -11.15
C PRO A 193 -14.54 13.68 -11.28
N TYR A 194 -15.85 13.88 -11.19
CA TYR A 194 -16.50 15.19 -11.19
C TYR A 194 -17.50 15.28 -10.04
N CYS A 195 -17.65 16.47 -9.42
CA CYS A 195 -18.57 16.64 -8.31
C CYS A 195 -20.02 16.55 -8.79
N PRO A 196 -20.80 15.53 -8.38
CA PRO A 196 -22.18 15.37 -8.84
C PRO A 196 -23.07 16.56 -8.42
N ARG A 197 -22.72 17.21 -7.29
CA ARG A 197 -23.42 18.41 -6.81
C ARG A 197 -23.10 19.65 -7.67
N CYS A 198 -21.89 19.78 -8.18
CA CYS A 198 -21.55 20.84 -9.14
C CYS A 198 -22.32 20.61 -10.45
N ASP A 199 -22.35 19.37 -10.93
CA ASP A 199 -23.05 19.02 -12.17
C ASP A 199 -24.54 19.32 -12.05
N GLU A 200 -25.17 18.96 -10.93
CA GLU A 200 -26.58 19.30 -10.65
C GLU A 200 -26.82 20.81 -10.64
N GLU A 201 -25.94 21.60 -10.03
CA GLU A 201 -26.04 23.06 -10.02
C GLU A 201 -25.89 23.65 -11.42
N ILE A 202 -24.93 23.17 -12.22
CA ILE A 202 -24.73 23.59 -13.62
C ILE A 202 -25.97 23.25 -14.44
N LEU A 203 -26.52 22.05 -14.29
CA LEU A 203 -27.74 21.63 -14.96
C LEU A 203 -28.94 22.49 -14.54
N ALA A 204 -29.06 22.81 -13.25
CA ALA A 204 -30.10 23.70 -12.74
C ALA A 204 -29.96 25.14 -13.28
N HIS A 205 -28.73 25.66 -13.41
CA HIS A 205 -28.46 26.97 -14.02
C HIS A 205 -28.76 26.98 -15.52
N ARG A 206 -28.37 25.92 -16.25
CA ARG A 206 -28.69 25.76 -17.68
C ARG A 206 -30.20 25.69 -17.92
N ARG A 207 -30.95 24.99 -17.05
CA ARG A 207 -32.43 24.96 -17.07
C ARG A 207 -33.08 26.32 -16.77
N ARG A 208 -32.37 27.22 -16.07
CA ARG A 208 -32.82 28.58 -15.72
C ARG A 208 -32.37 29.66 -16.72
N GLY A 209 -31.65 29.30 -17.79
CA GLY A 209 -31.38 30.19 -18.93
C GLY A 209 -30.27 31.23 -18.72
N SER A 210 -29.32 31.03 -17.81
CA SER A 210 -28.19 31.96 -17.61
C SER A 210 -26.84 31.24 -17.75
N GLY A 211 -26.08 31.59 -18.79
CA GLY A 211 -24.76 31.00 -19.09
C GLY A 211 -23.70 31.34 -18.04
N GLY A 212 -22.92 30.34 -17.63
CA GLY A 212 -21.79 30.49 -16.71
C GLY A 212 -20.82 29.31 -16.81
N GLN A 213 -19.53 29.65 -16.81
CA GLN A 213 -18.36 28.87 -17.25
C GLN A 213 -18.04 27.60 -16.45
N ASP A 214 -17.59 26.56 -17.16
CA ASP A 214 -16.98 25.34 -16.61
C ASP A 214 -15.59 25.64 -16.02
N ARG A 215 -15.26 25.04 -14.87
CA ARG A 215 -13.89 24.98 -14.35
C ARG A 215 -13.65 23.61 -13.72
N ASP A 216 -12.54 22.99 -14.14
CA ASP A 216 -12.12 21.66 -13.72
C ASP A 216 -11.80 21.58 -12.22
N ILE A 217 -12.11 20.43 -11.64
CA ILE A 217 -11.74 20.06 -10.27
C ILE A 217 -10.32 19.49 -10.29
N VAL A 218 -9.52 19.84 -9.28
CA VAL A 218 -8.28 19.13 -8.99
C VAL A 218 -8.63 17.86 -8.22
N SER A 219 -8.45 16.70 -8.84
CA SER A 219 -8.49 15.41 -8.15
C SER A 219 -7.32 15.34 -7.18
N ASN A 220 -7.59 15.42 -5.88
CA ASN A 220 -6.61 15.10 -4.87
C ASN A 220 -6.98 13.74 -4.28
N THR A 221 -6.33 12.68 -4.76
CA THR A 221 -6.23 11.40 -4.05
C THR A 221 -5.37 11.64 -2.80
N GLN A 222 -5.96 12.26 -1.78
CA GLN A 222 -5.49 12.20 -0.40
C GLN A 222 -6.33 11.17 0.39
N GLY A 223 -6.62 10.03 -0.23
CA GLY A 223 -6.40 8.79 0.49
C GLY A 223 -4.89 8.59 0.48
N GLY A 224 -4.28 8.19 1.60
CA GLY A 224 -2.85 7.88 1.64
C GLY A 224 -2.52 6.79 0.63
N HIS A 225 -2.28 7.19 -0.62
CA HIS A 225 -1.29 6.58 -1.48
C HIS A 225 0.04 7.01 -0.89
N THR A 226 0.41 6.32 0.17
CA THR A 226 1.67 5.63 0.08
C THR A 226 1.53 4.67 -1.10
N PRO A 227 2.10 4.95 -2.28
CA PRO A 227 2.15 3.93 -3.32
C PRO A 227 2.95 2.70 -2.86
#